data_AF-A0A2D6L8B4-F1
#
_entry.id   AF-A0A2D6L8B4-F1
#
_cell.length_a   1.000
_cell.length_b   1.000
_cell.length_c   1.000
_cell.angle_alpha   90.00
_cell.angle_beta   90.00
_cell.angle_gamma   90.00
#
_symmetry.space_group_name_H-M   'P 1'
#
loop_
_entity.id
_entity.type
_entity.pdbx_description
1 polymer ?
#
loop_
_entity_poly.entity_id
_entity_poly.type
_entity_poly.pdbx_seq_one_letter_code
_entity_poly.pdbx_strand_id
1 'polypeptide(L)'
;MKRTEALEWAEKIAQLILSGSRQVERTSATNQTIMGTLSIMSAMKNKDTEALDPSIVEIILFGSTAKSNDSDEVGDIDLMVFDRGFYSNVLSVEFTKGLTGDSSNAFLRDNLTRLSEGWFGFSRNDLDIRDLLEMPLVDLHVLPIAIFADSDRRRKIAEKHHDPRFFENAFSSMMRFDAREGKFAPAGLEYFEQRCLNG
;
A
#
# COMPACT_ATOMS: atom_id res chain seq x y z
N MET A 1 11.64 -2.43 -17.94
CA MET A 1 10.45 -3.30 -18.14
C MET A 1 9.45 -2.55 -19.00
N LYS A 2 8.65 -3.23 -19.85
CA LYS A 2 7.62 -2.52 -20.64
C LYS A 2 6.50 -1.99 -19.76
N ARG A 3 5.94 -0.82 -20.06
CA ARG A 3 4.82 -0.26 -19.28
C ARG A 3 3.61 -1.21 -19.20
N THR A 4 3.28 -1.90 -20.29
CA THR A 4 2.17 -2.87 -20.31
C THR A 4 2.42 -4.04 -19.36
N GLU A 5 3.65 -4.55 -19.33
CA GLU A 5 4.09 -5.61 -18.42
C GLU A 5 4.07 -5.12 -16.96
N ALA A 6 4.51 -3.88 -16.71
CA ALA A 6 4.45 -3.24 -15.40
C ALA A 6 3.01 -3.10 -14.89
N LEU A 7 2.07 -2.74 -15.77
CA LEU A 7 0.65 -2.66 -15.45
C LEU A 7 0.06 -4.03 -15.11
N GLU A 8 0.35 -5.06 -15.88
CA GLU A 8 -0.11 -6.43 -15.61
C GLU A 8 0.40 -6.93 -14.25
N TRP A 9 1.67 -6.65 -13.92
CA TRP A 9 2.22 -6.96 -12.60
C TRP A 9 1.55 -6.15 -11.48
N ALA A 10 1.35 -4.85 -11.68
CA ALA A 10 0.64 -4.01 -10.71
C ALA A 10 -0.77 -4.56 -10.43
N GLU A 11 -1.50 -4.97 -11.47
CA GLU A 11 -2.84 -5.56 -11.34
C GLU A 11 -2.81 -6.87 -10.53
N LYS A 12 -1.86 -7.76 -10.81
CA LYS A 12 -1.65 -8.99 -10.03
C LYS A 12 -1.36 -8.70 -8.56
N ILE A 13 -0.46 -7.75 -8.28
CA ILE A 13 -0.09 -7.35 -6.92
C ILE A 13 -1.30 -6.76 -6.18
N ALA A 14 -2.08 -5.89 -6.84
CA ALA A 14 -3.28 -5.31 -6.26
C ALA A 14 -4.33 -6.40 -5.92
N GLN A 15 -4.53 -7.37 -6.81
CA GLN A 15 -5.43 -8.51 -6.56
C GLN A 15 -4.96 -9.37 -5.38
N LEU A 16 -3.65 -9.64 -5.30
CA LEU A 16 -3.05 -10.38 -4.19
C LEU A 16 -3.30 -9.67 -2.86
N ILE A 17 -3.05 -8.35 -2.80
CA ILE A 17 -3.25 -7.53 -1.60
C ILE A 17 -4.73 -7.56 -1.17
N LEU A 18 -5.66 -7.40 -2.11
CA LEU A 18 -7.09 -7.46 -1.78
C LEU A 18 -7.50 -8.86 -1.29
N SER A 19 -7.02 -9.92 -1.94
CA SER A 19 -7.28 -11.30 -1.53
C SER A 19 -6.77 -11.57 -0.11
N GLY A 20 -5.53 -11.16 0.15
CA GLY A 20 -4.89 -11.25 1.46
C GLY A 20 -5.66 -10.49 2.54
N SER A 21 -6.06 -9.24 2.28
CA SER A 21 -6.85 -8.46 3.25
C SER A 21 -8.19 -9.12 3.59
N ARG A 22 -8.90 -9.66 2.60
CA ARG A 22 -10.16 -10.41 2.81
C ARG A 22 -9.96 -11.67 3.65
N GLN A 23 -8.80 -12.31 3.54
CA GLN A 23 -8.44 -13.45 4.40
C GLN A 23 -8.25 -13.00 5.85
N VAL A 24 -7.58 -11.85 6.07
CA VAL A 24 -7.43 -11.26 7.40
C VAL A 24 -8.79 -10.88 7.98
N GLU A 25 -9.68 -10.24 7.21
CA GLU A 25 -11.05 -9.89 7.62
C GLU A 25 -11.87 -11.09 8.09
N ARG A 26 -11.71 -12.24 7.42
CA ARG A 26 -12.44 -13.48 7.74
C ARG A 26 -11.82 -14.26 8.90
N THR A 27 -10.59 -13.93 9.28
CA THR A 27 -9.87 -14.59 10.36
C THR A 27 -10.32 -14.01 11.71
N SER A 28 -10.82 -14.87 12.60
CA SER A 28 -11.16 -14.45 13.97
C SER A 28 -9.95 -13.87 14.70
N ALA A 29 -10.15 -12.90 15.58
CA ALA A 29 -9.07 -12.28 16.37
C ALA A 29 -8.12 -13.28 17.05
N THR A 30 -8.62 -14.43 17.52
CA THR A 30 -7.82 -15.48 18.19
C THR A 30 -6.93 -16.30 17.24
N ASN A 31 -7.21 -16.27 15.94
CA ASN A 31 -6.49 -16.99 14.89
C ASN A 31 -5.70 -16.04 13.99
N GLN A 32 -5.62 -14.75 14.34
CA GLN A 32 -4.83 -13.77 13.61
C GLN A 32 -3.35 -14.12 13.66
N THR A 33 -2.62 -13.71 12.63
CA THR A 33 -1.15 -13.80 12.66
C THR A 33 -0.58 -12.91 13.76
N ILE A 34 0.71 -13.09 14.05
CA ILE A 34 1.42 -12.21 15.00
C ILE A 34 1.30 -10.74 14.56
N MET A 35 1.45 -10.46 13.27
CA MET A 35 1.34 -9.09 12.75
C MET A 35 -0.09 -8.55 12.81
N GLY A 36 -1.10 -9.39 12.54
CA GLY A 36 -2.51 -9.01 12.74
C GLY A 36 -2.80 -8.68 14.21
N THR A 37 -2.25 -9.47 15.15
CA THR A 37 -2.37 -9.21 16.58
C THR A 37 -1.69 -7.91 17.00
N LEU A 38 -0.47 -7.65 16.49
CA LEU A 38 0.24 -6.39 16.74
C LEU A 38 -0.55 -5.17 16.23
N SER A 39 -1.23 -5.31 15.10
CA SER A 39 -2.08 -4.27 14.52
C SER A 39 -3.25 -3.94 15.46
N ILE A 40 -3.95 -4.98 15.93
CA ILE A 40 -5.04 -4.85 16.91
C ILE A 40 -4.55 -4.19 18.20
N MET A 41 -3.41 -4.64 18.74
CA MET A 41 -2.83 -4.06 19.96
C MET A 41 -2.46 -2.60 19.78
N SER A 42 -1.89 -2.23 18.63
CA SER A 42 -1.54 -0.84 18.29
C SER A 42 -2.80 0.04 18.24
N ALA A 43 -3.84 -0.41 17.53
CA ALA A 43 -5.13 0.27 17.45
C ALA A 43 -5.76 0.47 18.84
N MET A 44 -5.81 -0.59 19.67
CA MET A 44 -6.34 -0.51 21.03
C MET A 44 -5.54 0.44 21.93
N LYS A 45 -4.21 0.41 21.84
CA LYS A 45 -3.32 1.30 22.62
C LYS A 45 -3.56 2.77 22.26
N ASN A 46 -3.80 3.06 20.98
CA ASN A 46 -4.06 4.41 20.49
C ASN A 46 -5.54 4.82 20.60
N LYS A 47 -6.42 3.92 21.07
CA LYS A 47 -7.88 4.11 21.10
C LYS A 47 -8.47 4.43 19.72
N ASP A 48 -7.84 3.91 18.67
CA ASP A 48 -8.24 4.08 17.28
C ASP A 48 -9.07 2.87 16.88
N THR A 49 -10.40 2.99 16.98
CA THR A 49 -11.31 1.89 16.66
C THR A 49 -11.44 1.63 15.17
N GLU A 50 -11.13 2.61 14.32
CA GLU A 50 -11.16 2.44 12.86
C GLU A 50 -9.99 1.57 12.40
N ALA A 51 -8.83 1.70 13.06
CA ALA A 51 -7.66 0.87 12.81
C ALA A 51 -7.82 -0.61 13.25
N LEU A 52 -8.98 -1.02 13.75
CA LEU A 52 -9.33 -2.43 13.95
C LEU A 52 -9.87 -3.11 12.69
N ASP A 53 -10.26 -2.32 11.68
CA ASP A 53 -10.76 -2.80 10.40
C ASP A 53 -9.58 -3.15 9.47
N PRO A 54 -9.36 -4.43 9.13
CA PRO A 54 -8.26 -4.86 8.28
C PRO A 54 -8.56 -4.66 6.78
N SER A 55 -9.64 -3.97 6.40
CA SER A 55 -9.94 -3.74 5.00
C SER A 55 -8.96 -2.78 4.33
N ILE A 56 -8.64 -3.08 3.06
CA ILE A 56 -7.99 -2.13 2.16
C ILE A 56 -9.07 -1.25 1.54
N VAL A 57 -8.95 0.05 1.77
CA VAL A 57 -9.88 1.06 1.27
C VAL A 57 -9.63 1.35 -0.21
N GLU A 58 -8.35 1.45 -0.60
CA GLU A 58 -7.95 1.77 -1.96
C GLU A 58 -6.54 1.27 -2.27
N ILE A 59 -6.29 0.96 -3.54
CA ILE A 59 -4.94 0.72 -4.06
C ILE A 59 -4.71 1.68 -5.24
N ILE A 60 -3.62 2.42 -5.18
CA ILE A 60 -3.25 3.41 -6.19
C ILE A 60 -1.92 3.02 -6.83
N LEU A 61 -1.90 3.03 -8.16
CA LEU A 61 -0.68 3.02 -8.96
C LEU A 61 -0.30 4.47 -9.27
N PHE A 62 0.96 4.82 -9.06
CA PHE A 62 1.47 6.16 -9.35
C PHE A 62 2.82 6.09 -10.08
N GLY A 63 3.49 7.24 -10.19
CA GLY A 63 4.85 7.29 -10.71
C GLY A 63 4.92 7.04 -12.22
N SER A 64 6.02 6.43 -12.66
CA SER A 64 6.31 6.24 -14.09
C SER A 64 5.31 5.30 -14.78
N THR A 65 4.86 4.25 -14.09
CA THR A 65 3.88 3.28 -14.61
C THR A 65 2.50 3.93 -14.87
N ALA A 66 2.09 4.87 -14.02
CA ALA A 66 0.80 5.56 -14.14
C ALA A 66 0.76 6.62 -15.25
N LYS A 67 1.91 7.12 -15.72
CA LYS A 67 1.95 8.16 -16.76
C LYS A 67 1.49 7.59 -18.10
N SER A 68 0.74 8.38 -18.85
CA SER A 68 0.23 8.04 -20.19
C SER A 68 1.24 8.21 -21.32
N ASN A 69 2.50 8.53 -21.00
CA ASN A 69 3.52 8.78 -22.01
C ASN A 69 4.16 7.46 -22.45
N ASP A 70 4.35 7.29 -23.75
CA ASP A 70 4.93 6.11 -24.42
C ASP A 70 6.44 5.91 -24.13
N SER A 71 6.94 6.26 -22.95
CA SER A 71 8.26 5.78 -22.55
C SER A 71 8.15 4.28 -22.35
N ASP A 72 8.70 3.53 -23.30
CA ASP A 72 8.61 2.06 -23.36
C ASP A 72 9.25 1.36 -22.16
N GLU A 73 10.04 2.07 -21.34
CA GLU A 73 10.74 1.49 -20.19
C GLU A 73 10.34 2.14 -18.87
N VAL A 74 9.81 1.29 -18.00
CA VAL A 74 9.53 1.53 -16.58
C VAL A 74 10.62 0.83 -15.77
N GLY A 75 11.18 1.53 -14.77
CA GLY A 75 12.21 1.01 -13.87
C GLY A 75 11.64 0.16 -12.73
N ASP A 76 10.51 0.59 -12.18
CA ASP A 76 9.85 0.05 -11.00
C ASP A 76 8.34 0.32 -11.00
N ILE A 77 7.62 -0.42 -10.16
CA ILE A 77 6.19 -0.28 -9.95
C ILE A 77 5.95 0.43 -8.62
N ASP A 78 5.46 1.66 -8.70
CA ASP A 78 5.11 2.49 -7.54
C ASP A 78 3.65 2.27 -7.11
N LEU A 79 3.42 1.67 -5.94
CA LEU A 79 2.08 1.40 -5.41
C LEU A 79 1.85 2.09 -4.06
N MET A 80 0.62 2.56 -3.84
CA MET A 80 0.12 2.94 -2.52
C MET A 80 -1.09 2.09 -2.16
N VAL A 81 -1.11 1.61 -0.93
CA VAL A 81 -2.24 0.93 -0.32
C VAL A 81 -2.77 1.82 0.80
N PHE A 82 -4.06 2.09 0.75
CA PHE A 82 -4.77 2.86 1.75
C PHE A 82 -5.65 1.97 2.60
N ASP A 83 -5.48 2.09 3.91
CA ASP A 83 -6.27 1.38 4.92
C ASP A 83 -6.79 2.36 5.99
N ARG A 84 -7.41 1.83 7.05
CA ARG A 84 -7.85 2.62 8.21
C ARG A 84 -6.85 2.65 9.36
N GLY A 85 -5.59 2.28 9.11
CA GLY A 85 -4.56 2.21 10.15
C GLY A 85 -4.18 0.80 10.60
N PHE A 86 -4.90 -0.25 10.17
CA PHE A 86 -4.60 -1.62 10.60
C PHE A 86 -3.17 -2.05 10.21
N TYR A 87 -2.81 -1.92 8.94
CA TYR A 87 -1.48 -2.17 8.42
C TYR A 87 -0.58 -0.94 8.54
N SER A 88 -1.09 0.24 8.20
CA SER A 88 -0.26 1.45 8.08
C SER A 88 0.25 1.97 9.43
N ASN A 89 -0.41 1.70 10.55
CA ASN A 89 0.14 2.03 11.87
C ASN A 89 1.38 1.19 12.24
N VAL A 90 1.61 0.06 11.56
CA VAL A 90 2.79 -0.79 11.77
C VAL A 90 3.82 -0.59 10.66
N LEU A 91 3.38 -0.44 9.42
CA LEU A 91 4.25 -0.36 8.23
C LEU A 91 4.61 1.06 7.80
N SER A 92 3.92 2.10 8.28
CA SER A 92 4.26 3.45 7.82
C SER A 92 5.66 3.85 8.26
N VAL A 93 6.29 4.63 7.38
CA VAL A 93 7.59 5.28 7.57
C VAL A 93 7.63 6.13 8.85
N GLU A 94 6.48 6.44 9.46
CA GLU A 94 6.41 7.24 10.66
C GLU A 94 7.06 6.57 11.89
N PHE A 95 7.07 5.23 11.96
CA PHE A 95 7.47 4.45 13.14
C PHE A 95 8.88 3.85 13.08
N THR A 96 9.57 3.87 11.94
CA THR A 96 10.80 3.11 11.72
C THR A 96 12.11 3.88 11.86
N LYS A 97 12.09 5.16 12.25
CA LYS A 97 13.29 6.01 12.41
C LYS A 97 14.27 5.59 13.52
N GLY A 98 14.03 4.46 14.21
CA GLY A 98 14.82 4.00 15.34
C GLY A 98 15.81 2.86 15.07
N LEU A 99 15.75 2.16 13.92
CA LEU A 99 16.45 0.86 13.79
C LEU A 99 17.59 0.79 12.76
N THR A 100 17.57 1.51 11.64
CA THR A 100 18.73 1.51 10.70
C THR A 100 18.79 2.81 9.91
N GLY A 101 20.01 3.34 9.73
CA GLY A 101 20.27 4.48 8.85
C GLY A 101 20.11 4.10 7.37
N ASP A 102 19.67 5.07 6.57
CA ASP A 102 19.72 5.13 5.09
C ASP A 102 19.17 3.96 4.27
N SER A 103 17.98 3.41 4.60
CA SER A 103 17.38 2.32 3.82
C SER A 103 15.89 2.51 3.44
N SER A 104 15.41 3.75 3.24
CA SER A 104 13.99 4.03 2.93
C SER A 104 13.43 3.18 1.79
N ASN A 105 14.18 2.99 0.70
CA ASN A 105 13.71 2.25 -0.48
C ASN A 105 13.73 0.73 -0.27
N ALA A 106 14.65 0.21 0.55
CA ALA A 106 14.62 -1.21 0.92
C ALA A 106 13.36 -1.53 1.73
N PHE A 107 12.90 -0.61 2.58
CA PHE A 107 11.69 -0.80 3.36
C PHE A 107 10.41 -0.84 2.52
N LEU A 108 10.35 -0.09 1.41
CA LEU A 108 9.16 -0.08 0.55
C LEU A 108 8.96 -1.40 -0.18
N ARG A 109 10.05 -2.04 -0.62
CA ARG A 109 10.01 -3.40 -1.17
C ARG A 109 9.65 -4.43 -0.11
N ASP A 110 10.25 -4.28 1.07
CA ASP A 110 9.96 -5.15 2.21
C ASP A 110 8.49 -5.08 2.65
N ASN A 111 7.79 -3.97 2.44
CA ASN A 111 6.38 -3.83 2.83
C ASN A 111 5.48 -4.87 2.15
N LEU A 112 5.68 -5.15 0.86
CA LEU A 112 4.89 -6.15 0.15
C LEU A 112 5.15 -7.56 0.73
N THR A 113 6.41 -7.90 0.95
CA THR A 113 6.80 -9.17 1.60
C THR A 113 6.23 -9.28 3.01
N ARG A 114 6.32 -8.20 3.80
CA ARG A 114 5.80 -8.15 5.18
C ARG A 114 4.29 -8.31 5.21
N LEU A 115 3.55 -7.66 4.30
CA LEU A 115 2.10 -7.86 4.18
C LEU A 115 1.78 -9.33 3.86
N SER A 116 2.42 -9.87 2.81
CA SER A 116 2.17 -11.22 2.32
C SER A 116 2.50 -12.31 3.35
N GLU A 117 3.71 -12.33 3.89
CA GLU A 117 4.14 -13.36 4.84
C GLU A 117 3.60 -13.07 6.25
N GLY A 118 3.58 -11.81 6.65
CA GLY A 118 3.28 -11.40 8.02
C GLY A 118 1.79 -11.31 8.33
N TRP A 119 0.99 -10.68 7.47
CA TRP A 119 -0.44 -10.50 7.70
C TRP A 119 -1.29 -11.52 6.97
N PHE A 120 -1.06 -11.71 5.68
CA PHE A 120 -1.88 -12.59 4.86
C PHE A 120 -1.60 -14.06 5.13
N GLY A 121 -0.45 -14.35 5.76
CA GLY A 121 -0.05 -15.70 6.15
C GLY A 121 0.30 -16.56 4.94
N PHE A 122 0.66 -15.93 3.82
CA PHE A 122 1.10 -16.65 2.65
C PHE A 122 2.48 -17.25 2.88
N SER A 123 2.62 -18.52 2.54
CA SER A 123 3.87 -19.26 2.57
C SER A 123 4.65 -19.01 1.28
N ARG A 124 5.99 -19.05 1.36
CA ARG A 124 6.87 -19.02 0.16
C ARG A 124 6.59 -20.16 -0.83
N ASN A 125 5.85 -21.18 -0.41
CA ASN A 125 5.44 -22.29 -1.25
C ASN A 125 4.08 -22.09 -1.92
N ASP A 126 3.33 -21.04 -1.55
CA ASP A 126 2.07 -20.71 -2.22
C ASP A 126 2.39 -20.25 -3.64
N LEU A 127 1.66 -20.80 -4.61
CA LEU A 127 1.86 -20.49 -6.04
C LEU A 127 1.78 -18.98 -6.29
N ASP A 128 0.87 -18.30 -5.57
CA ASP A 128 0.66 -16.86 -5.66
C ASP A 128 1.84 -16.03 -5.12
N ILE A 129 2.72 -16.61 -4.28
CA ILE A 129 3.94 -15.97 -3.75
C ILE A 129 5.17 -16.32 -4.59
N ARG A 130 5.17 -17.49 -5.25
CA ARG A 130 6.33 -17.89 -6.08
C ARG A 130 6.54 -16.92 -7.23
N ASP A 131 5.47 -16.44 -7.83
CA ASP A 131 5.51 -15.42 -8.88
C ASP A 131 6.03 -14.07 -8.34
N LEU A 132 5.88 -13.80 -7.04
CA LEU A 132 6.44 -12.60 -6.40
C LEU A 132 7.97 -12.66 -6.27
N LEU A 133 8.60 -13.83 -6.30
CA LEU A 133 10.07 -13.95 -6.31
C LEU A 133 10.67 -13.56 -7.67
N GLU A 134 9.85 -13.58 -8.72
CA GLU A 134 10.24 -13.19 -10.09
C GLU A 134 9.72 -11.78 -10.46
N MET A 135 9.09 -11.07 -9.52
CA MET A 135 8.47 -9.78 -9.81
C MET A 135 9.51 -8.69 -10.15
N PRO A 136 9.16 -7.73 -11.00
CA PRO A 136 9.92 -6.49 -11.14
C PRO A 136 9.94 -5.71 -9.82
N LEU A 137 10.88 -4.78 -9.69
CA LEU A 137 11.03 -3.97 -8.49
C LEU A 137 9.73 -3.20 -8.19
N VAL A 138 9.19 -3.36 -6.97
CA VAL A 138 7.93 -2.73 -6.52
C VAL A 138 8.18 -1.93 -5.24
N ASP A 139 7.83 -0.66 -5.28
CA ASP A 139 7.94 0.23 -4.13
C ASP A 139 6.53 0.46 -3.56
N LEU A 140 6.22 -0.26 -2.46
CA LEU A 140 4.89 -0.26 -1.84
C LEU A 140 4.83 0.66 -0.62
N HIS A 141 4.00 1.69 -0.72
CA HIS A 141 3.62 2.54 0.40
C HIS A 141 2.34 2.01 1.05
N VAL A 142 2.33 1.92 2.37
CA VAL A 142 1.13 1.55 3.15
C VAL A 142 0.79 2.72 4.05
N LEU A 143 -0.31 3.41 3.74
CA LEU A 143 -0.65 4.70 4.32
C LEU A 143 -2.11 4.69 4.80
N PRO A 144 -2.45 5.43 5.87
CA PRO A 144 -3.84 5.55 6.29
C PRO A 144 -4.60 6.44 5.30
N ILE A 145 -5.84 6.09 4.95
CA ILE A 145 -6.68 6.87 4.02
C ILE A 145 -6.88 8.32 4.49
N ALA A 146 -6.79 8.57 5.80
CA ALA A 146 -6.84 9.89 6.39
C ALA A 146 -5.83 10.89 5.79
N ILE A 147 -4.77 10.44 5.11
CA ILE A 147 -3.84 11.34 4.43
C ILE A 147 -4.51 12.24 3.38
N PHE A 148 -5.67 11.88 2.82
CA PHE A 148 -6.37 12.74 1.85
C PHE A 148 -7.05 13.94 2.51
N ALA A 149 -7.45 13.83 3.78
CA ALA A 149 -8.08 14.91 4.54
C ALA A 149 -7.12 15.63 5.51
N ASP A 150 -6.05 14.98 5.98
CA ASP A 150 -5.14 15.49 7.00
C ASP A 150 -3.83 16.04 6.39
N SER A 151 -3.77 17.35 6.16
CA SER A 151 -2.59 18.03 5.63
C SER A 151 -1.37 17.97 6.55
N ASP A 152 -1.57 17.94 7.87
CA ASP A 152 -0.48 17.86 8.82
C ASP A 152 0.16 16.47 8.80
N ARG A 153 -0.64 15.41 8.68
CA ARG A 153 -0.15 14.04 8.48
C ARG A 153 0.61 13.90 7.17
N ARG A 154 0.08 14.45 6.05
CA ARG A 154 0.84 14.50 4.78
C ARG A 154 2.19 15.18 4.96
N ARG A 155 2.24 16.34 5.62
CA ARG A 155 3.50 17.05 5.86
C ARG A 155 4.48 16.20 6.66
N LYS A 156 4.04 15.57 7.76
CA LYS A 156 4.89 14.71 8.61
C LYS A 156 5.47 13.50 7.85
N ILE A 157 4.69 12.90 6.95
CA ILE A 157 5.16 11.80 6.11
C ILE A 157 6.18 12.31 5.09
N ALA A 158 5.87 13.42 4.41
CA ALA A 158 6.78 14.02 3.42
C ALA A 158 8.12 14.46 4.03
N GLU A 159 8.13 14.99 5.26
CA GLU A 159 9.35 15.35 6.02
C GLU A 159 10.27 14.16 6.30
N LYS A 160 9.73 12.93 6.29
CA LYS A 160 10.47 11.69 6.51
C LYS A 160 10.81 10.97 5.21
N HIS A 161 10.24 11.41 4.10
CA HIS A 161 10.45 10.85 2.78
C HIS A 161 11.68 11.49 2.12
N HIS A 162 12.38 10.75 1.25
CA HIS A 162 13.54 11.28 0.52
C HIS A 162 13.14 12.40 -0.46
N ASP A 163 11.95 12.28 -1.06
CA ASP A 163 11.34 13.31 -1.89
C ASP A 163 10.40 14.22 -1.06
N PRO A 164 10.75 15.50 -0.82
CA PRO A 164 9.89 16.44 -0.09
C PRO A 164 8.58 16.78 -0.81
N ARG A 165 8.51 16.52 -2.13
CA ARG A 165 7.33 16.73 -2.97
C ARG A 165 6.61 15.42 -3.28
N PHE A 166 6.86 14.37 -2.49
CA PHE A 166 6.33 13.03 -2.70
C PHE A 166 4.84 13.00 -3.04
N PHE A 167 3.99 13.60 -2.20
CA PHE A 167 2.55 13.60 -2.44
C PHE A 167 2.14 14.40 -3.68
N GLU A 168 2.78 15.55 -3.94
CA GLU A 168 2.52 16.32 -5.16
C GLU A 168 2.88 15.51 -6.40
N ASN A 169 4.02 14.84 -6.38
CA ASN A 169 4.50 14.00 -7.48
C ASN A 169 3.63 12.75 -7.65
N ALA A 170 3.29 12.07 -6.56
CA ALA A 170 2.42 10.89 -6.59
C ALA A 170 1.02 11.22 -7.12
N PHE A 171 0.42 12.30 -6.63
CA PHE A 171 -0.94 12.67 -7.01
C PHE A 171 -1.01 13.36 -8.38
N SER A 172 0.13 13.78 -8.95
CA SER A 172 0.17 14.33 -10.31
C SER A 172 -0.20 13.33 -11.40
N SER A 173 -0.02 12.04 -11.13
CA SER A 173 -0.29 10.96 -12.09
C SER A 173 -0.59 9.69 -11.32
N MET A 174 -1.88 9.42 -11.10
CA MET A 174 -2.33 8.25 -10.37
C MET A 174 -3.49 7.53 -11.05
N MET A 175 -3.54 6.23 -10.83
CA MET A 175 -4.62 5.35 -11.28
C MET A 175 -5.13 4.58 -10.07
N ARG A 176 -6.45 4.48 -9.92
CA ARG A 176 -7.09 3.67 -8.89
C ARG A 176 -7.27 2.24 -9.37
N PHE A 177 -7.17 1.28 -8.47
CA PHE A 177 -7.49 -0.10 -8.79
C PHE A 177 -9.01 -0.34 -8.71
N ASP A 178 -9.61 -0.74 -9.83
CA ASP A 178 -11.00 -1.20 -9.83
C ASP A 178 -11.06 -2.69 -9.52
N ALA A 179 -11.45 -3.02 -8.29
CA ALA A 179 -11.54 -4.40 -7.83
C ALA A 179 -12.61 -5.25 -8.57
N ARG A 180 -13.57 -4.62 -9.27
CA ARG A 180 -14.59 -5.35 -10.04
C ARG A 180 -14.04 -5.75 -11.41
N GLU A 181 -13.31 -4.84 -12.04
CA GLU A 181 -12.71 -5.08 -13.36
C GLU A 181 -11.34 -5.75 -13.28
N GLY A 182 -10.71 -5.70 -12.10
CA GLY A 182 -9.36 -6.20 -11.86
C GLY A 182 -8.27 -5.35 -12.51
N LYS A 183 -8.57 -4.07 -12.81
CA LYS A 183 -7.72 -3.19 -13.63
C LYS A 183 -7.50 -1.81 -13.01
N PHE A 184 -6.41 -1.17 -13.38
CA PHE A 184 -6.19 0.23 -13.02
C PHE A 184 -6.95 1.18 -13.97
N ALA A 185 -7.65 2.14 -13.38
CA ALA A 185 -8.38 3.19 -14.08
C ALA A 185 -7.88 4.58 -13.65
N PRO A 186 -7.85 5.59 -14.55
CA PRO A 186 -7.46 6.95 -14.19
C PRO A 186 -8.28 7.51 -13.03
N ALA A 187 -7.61 8.15 -12.07
CA ALA A 187 -8.27 8.85 -10.96
C ALA A 187 -7.51 10.12 -10.59
N GLY A 188 -8.24 11.16 -10.20
CA GLY A 188 -7.69 12.44 -9.71
C GLY A 188 -7.90 12.61 -8.21
N LEU A 189 -7.26 13.63 -7.62
CA LEU A 189 -7.37 13.89 -6.18
C LEU A 189 -8.82 14.16 -5.74
N GLU A 190 -9.59 14.83 -6.60
CA GLU A 190 -11.01 15.13 -6.39
C GLU A 190 -11.84 13.87 -6.10
N TYR A 191 -11.51 12.74 -6.73
CA TYR A 191 -12.18 11.46 -6.47
C TYR A 191 -12.00 11.03 -5.01
N PHE A 192 -10.77 11.14 -4.48
CA PHE A 192 -10.44 10.72 -3.13
C PHE A 192 -10.96 11.70 -2.07
N GLU A 193 -10.90 13.00 -2.36
CA GLU A 193 -11.48 14.04 -1.49
C GLU A 193 -12.98 13.84 -1.30
N GLN A 194 -13.73 13.61 -2.40
CA GLN A 194 -15.17 13.35 -2.33
C GLN A 194 -15.48 12.06 -1.57
N ARG A 195 -14.65 11.03 -1.71
CA ARG A 195 -14.86 9.76 -1.01
C ARG A 195 -14.61 9.86 0.49
N CYS A 196 -13.59 10.63 0.90
CA CYS A 196 -13.29 10.86 2.32
C CYS A 196 -14.30 11.79 3.01
N LEU A 197 -15.02 12.63 2.26
CA LEU A 197 -16.09 13.49 2.80
C LEU A 197 -17.43 12.78 2.98
N ASN A 198 -17.63 11.63 2.31
CA ASN A 198 -18.90 10.90 2.27
C ASN A 198 -18.84 9.53 2.98
N GLY A 199 -17.69 9.16 3.55
CA GLY A 199 -17.49 7.93 4.33
C GLY A 199 -17.38 8.23 5.82
#